data_AF-A0A804P400-F1
#
_entry.id   AF-A0A804P400-F1
#
_cell.length_a   1.000
_cell.length_b   1.000
_cell.length_c   1.000
_cell.angle_alpha   90.00
_cell.angle_beta   90.00
_cell.angle_gamma   90.00
#
_symmetry.space_group_name_H-M   'P 1'
#
loop_
_entity.id
_entity.type
_entity.pdbx_description
1 polymer ?
#
loop_
_entity_poly.entity_id
_entity_poly.type
_entity_poly.pdbx_seq_one_letter_code
_entity_poly.pdbx_strand_id
1 'polypeptide(L)'
;MIQHRPYDHNVDVYSFGIVLWELITGMLPFTNMTAVQAAFAVVNKGARPVIPQDCLSSLSHIMTRCWDANPEVRPPFTEIVCMLESAEMELLSNVRKARFRCCISEPMTTD
;
A
#
# COMPACT_ATOMS: atom_id res chain seq x y z
N MET A 1 -8.17 13.26 -14.87
CA MET A 1 -9.39 12.91 -15.63
C MET A 1 -10.71 13.22 -14.91
N ILE A 2 -10.87 13.03 -13.59
CA ILE A 2 -12.17 13.29 -12.92
C ILE A 2 -12.36 14.75 -12.46
N GLN A 3 -11.28 15.42 -12.05
CA GLN A 3 -11.34 16.81 -11.56
C GLN A 3 -10.72 17.86 -12.52
N HIS A 4 -10.34 17.47 -13.74
CA HIS A 4 -9.63 18.34 -14.70
C HIS A 4 -8.39 19.09 -14.14
N ARG A 5 -7.78 18.60 -13.06
CA ARG A 5 -6.53 19.15 -12.52
C ARG A 5 -5.34 18.82 -13.44
N PRO A 6 -4.31 19.68 -13.49
CA PRO A 6 -3.05 19.37 -14.17
C PRO A 6 -2.49 18.05 -13.66
N TYR A 7 -1.95 17.25 -14.58
CA TYR A 7 -1.18 16.07 -14.19
C TYR A 7 0.14 16.53 -13.56
N ASP A 8 0.46 16.00 -12.40
CA ASP A 8 1.74 16.20 -11.72
C ASP A 8 2.32 14.86 -11.27
N HIS A 9 3.56 14.86 -10.78
CA HIS A 9 4.21 13.64 -10.28
C HIS A 9 3.53 13.06 -9.02
N ASN A 10 2.69 13.83 -8.32
CA ASN A 10 2.00 13.38 -7.11
C ASN A 10 0.94 12.31 -7.41
N VAL A 11 0.44 12.20 -8.65
CA VAL A 11 -0.45 11.11 -9.04
C VAL A 11 0.28 9.77 -9.16
N ASP A 12 1.56 9.79 -9.51
CA ASP A 12 2.42 8.60 -9.56
C ASP A 12 2.75 8.14 -8.13
N VAL A 13 2.99 9.09 -7.22
CA VAL A 13 3.17 8.80 -5.78
C VAL A 13 1.92 8.15 -5.19
N TYR A 14 0.73 8.65 -5.52
CA TYR A 14 -0.53 8.01 -5.10
C TYR A 14 -0.63 6.57 -5.58
N SER A 15 -0.37 6.35 -6.87
CA SER A 15 -0.47 5.03 -7.49
C SER A 15 0.56 4.06 -6.90
N PHE A 16 1.77 4.54 -6.57
CA PHE A 16 2.76 3.77 -5.85
C PHE A 16 2.27 3.31 -4.46
N GLY A 17 1.59 4.17 -3.70
CA GLY A 17 0.99 3.78 -2.41
C GLY A 17 -0.03 2.64 -2.54
N ILE A 18 -0.83 2.64 -3.61
CA ILE A 18 -1.79 1.57 -3.91
C ILE A 18 -1.08 0.28 -4.31
N VAL A 19 -0.04 0.35 -5.16
CA VAL A 19 0.78 -0.82 -5.53
C VAL A 19 1.47 -1.40 -4.30
N LEU A 20 2.01 -0.57 -3.40
CA LEU A 20 2.62 -1.04 -2.17
C LEU A 20 1.60 -1.81 -1.30
N TRP A 21 0.36 -1.34 -1.22
CA TRP A 21 -0.71 -2.05 -0.54
C TRP A 21 -1.05 -3.40 -1.20
N GLU A 22 -1.13 -3.43 -2.52
CA GLU A 22 -1.35 -4.67 -3.29
C GLU A 22 -0.22 -5.68 -3.05
N LEU A 23 1.04 -5.24 -3.03
CA LEU A 23 2.19 -6.11 -2.75
C LEU A 23 2.17 -6.70 -1.34
N ILE A 24 1.73 -5.91 -0.35
CA ILE A 24 1.67 -6.34 1.06
C ILE A 24 0.53 -7.33 1.27
N THR A 25 -0.61 -7.11 0.61
CA THR A 25 -1.83 -7.89 0.84
C THR A 25 -2.03 -9.04 -0.13
N GLY A 26 -1.42 -8.98 -1.32
CA GLY A 26 -1.70 -9.87 -2.44
C GLY A 26 -3.13 -9.71 -3.00
N MET A 27 -3.83 -8.63 -2.64
CA MET A 27 -5.23 -8.40 -3.00
C MET A 27 -5.35 -7.26 -4.02
N LEU A 28 -6.39 -7.34 -4.85
CA LEU A 28 -6.77 -6.25 -5.73
C LEU A 28 -7.47 -5.13 -4.93
N PRO A 29 -7.12 -3.85 -5.13
CA PRO A 29 -7.84 -2.76 -4.50
C PRO A 29 -9.21 -2.57 -5.15
N PHE A 30 -10.22 -2.23 -4.34
CA PHE A 30 -11.57 -1.88 -4.81
C PHE A 30 -12.25 -2.94 -5.70
N THR A 31 -12.10 -4.23 -5.38
CA THR A 31 -12.61 -5.39 -6.18
C THR A 31 -14.06 -5.32 -6.64
N ASN A 32 -14.92 -4.62 -5.90
CA ASN A 32 -16.35 -4.49 -6.21
C ASN A 32 -16.71 -3.19 -6.96
N MET A 33 -15.73 -2.51 -7.55
CA MET A 33 -15.92 -1.24 -8.24
C MET A 33 -15.28 -1.28 -9.62
N THR A 34 -15.93 -0.63 -10.61
CA THR A 34 -15.25 -0.28 -11.85
C THR A 34 -14.19 0.79 -11.58
N ALA A 35 -13.22 0.96 -12.49
CA ALA A 35 -12.19 1.99 -12.37
C ALA A 35 -12.77 3.40 -12.15
N VAL A 36 -13.87 3.74 -12.84
CA VAL A 36 -14.56 5.03 -12.69
C VAL A 36 -15.22 5.15 -11.31
N GLN A 37 -15.87 4.08 -10.83
CA GLN A 37 -16.49 4.06 -9.50
C GLN A 37 -15.45 4.19 -8.38
N ALA A 38 -14.33 3.45 -8.50
CA ALA A 38 -13.23 3.51 -7.55
C ALA A 38 -12.63 4.92 -7.51
N ALA A 39 -12.32 5.50 -8.67
CA ALA A 39 -11.76 6.84 -8.75
C ALA A 39 -12.75 7.90 -8.21
N PHE A 40 -14.05 7.75 -8.46
CA PHE A 40 -15.07 8.61 -7.83
C PHE A 40 -15.11 8.45 -6.30
N ALA A 41 -15.06 7.22 -5.78
CA ALA A 41 -15.09 6.95 -4.35
C ALA A 41 -13.82 7.48 -3.64
N VAL A 42 -12.65 7.31 -4.25
CA VAL A 42 -11.37 7.84 -3.76
C VAL A 42 -11.42 9.37 -3.62
N VAL A 43 -11.94 10.04 -4.65
CA VAL A 43 -11.93 11.51 -4.75
C VAL A 43 -13.02 12.15 -3.89
N ASN A 44 -14.24 11.60 -3.90
CA ASN A 44 -15.41 12.25 -3.28
C ASN A 44 -15.75 11.70 -1.89
N LYS A 45 -15.34 10.46 -1.59
CA LYS A 45 -15.64 9.80 -0.31
C LYS A 45 -14.39 9.51 0.51
N GLY A 46 -13.21 9.88 0.02
CA GLY A 46 -11.94 9.56 0.68
C GLY A 46 -11.67 8.07 0.79
N ALA A 47 -12.27 7.23 -0.07
CA ALA A 47 -12.11 5.79 0.02
C ALA A 47 -10.64 5.38 -0.14
N ARG A 48 -10.15 4.47 0.71
CA ARG A 48 -8.81 3.88 0.66
C ARG A 48 -8.89 2.38 0.94
N PRO A 49 -7.94 1.57 0.43
CA PRO A 49 -7.86 0.17 0.81
C PRO A 49 -7.63 0.01 2.32
N VAL A 50 -8.16 -1.06 2.91
CA VAL A 50 -8.01 -1.34 4.34
C VAL A 50 -6.61 -1.85 4.61
N ILE A 51 -5.88 -1.22 5.53
CA ILE A 51 -4.57 -1.68 5.97
C ILE A 51 -4.77 -2.81 6.99
N PRO A 52 -4.20 -4.02 6.77
CA PRO A 52 -4.24 -5.09 7.75
C PRO A 52 -3.62 -4.69 9.09
N GLN A 53 -4.15 -5.21 10.20
CA GLN A 53 -3.64 -4.90 11.55
C GLN A 53 -2.21 -5.38 11.80
N ASP A 54 -1.79 -6.43 11.08
CA ASP A 54 -0.45 -7.01 11.13
C ASP A 54 0.53 -6.37 10.13
N CYS A 55 0.09 -5.32 9.41
CA CYS A 55 0.96 -4.55 8.54
C CYS A 55 2.05 -3.85 9.37
N LEU A 56 3.30 -3.92 8.89
CA LEU A 56 4.41 -3.24 9.53
C LEU A 56 4.16 -1.73 9.59
N SER A 57 4.45 -1.15 10.75
CA SER A 57 4.18 0.26 11.02
C SER A 57 4.85 1.19 10.00
N SER A 58 6.10 0.90 9.63
CA SER A 58 6.82 1.66 8.60
C SER A 58 6.16 1.58 7.23
N LEU A 59 5.68 0.41 6.81
CA LEU A 59 4.98 0.25 5.53
C LEU A 59 3.62 0.93 5.52
N SER A 60 2.86 0.80 6.61
CA SER A 60 1.60 1.52 6.78
C SER A 60 1.81 3.04 6.71
N HIS A 61 2.89 3.55 7.34
CA HIS A 61 3.23 4.96 7.27
C HIS A 61 3.55 5.42 5.84
N ILE A 62 4.40 4.68 5.13
CA ILE A 62 4.77 5.00 3.74
C ILE A 62 3.54 4.99 2.83
N MET A 63 2.72 3.93 2.88
CA MET A 63 1.48 3.85 2.09
C MET A 63 0.56 5.03 2.35
N THR A 64 0.35 5.37 3.62
CA THR A 64 -0.58 6.44 4.01
C THR A 64 -0.13 7.83 3.58
N ARG A 65 1.18 8.10 3.65
CA ARG A 65 1.78 9.32 3.10
C ARG A 65 1.66 9.39 1.58
N CYS A 66 1.87 8.28 0.87
CA CYS A 66 1.79 8.22 -0.58
C CYS A 66 0.38 8.51 -1.13
N TRP A 67 -0.68 8.02 -0.47
CA TRP A 67 -2.06 8.20 -0.92
C TRP A 67 -2.86 9.28 -0.19
N ASP A 68 -2.17 10.27 0.39
CA ASP A 68 -2.81 11.40 1.06
C ASP A 68 -3.83 12.09 0.12
N ALA A 69 -4.93 12.57 0.70
CA ALA A 69 -5.96 13.27 -0.05
C ALA A 69 -5.44 14.59 -0.66
N ASN A 70 -4.51 15.26 0.01
CA ASN A 70 -3.82 16.43 -0.50
C ASN A 70 -2.56 16.01 -1.29
N PRO A 71 -2.51 16.23 -2.62
CA PRO A 71 -1.33 15.90 -3.42
C PRO A 71 -0.06 16.61 -2.96
N GLU A 72 -0.17 17.83 -2.44
CA GLU A 72 0.98 18.68 -2.07
C GLU A 72 1.76 18.19 -0.85
N VAL A 73 1.16 17.32 -0.02
CA VAL A 73 1.86 16.74 1.15
C VAL A 73 2.41 15.35 0.88
N ARG A 74 2.18 14.82 -0.32
CA ARG A 74 2.73 13.53 -0.71
C ARG A 74 4.24 13.66 -0.83
N PRO A 75 5.00 12.68 -0.29
CA PRO A 75 6.46 12.73 -0.32
C PRO A 75 6.96 12.54 -1.77
N PRO A 76 8.03 13.24 -2.19
CA PRO A 76 8.71 12.92 -3.44
C PRO A 76 9.33 11.52 -3.36
N PHE A 77 9.56 10.88 -4.50
CA PHE A 77 10.15 9.53 -4.54
C PHE A 77 11.51 9.44 -3.82
N THR A 78 12.29 10.51 -3.79
CA THR A 78 13.54 10.55 -3.03
C THR A 78 13.31 10.34 -1.53
N GLU A 79 12.27 10.95 -0.95
CA GLU A 79 11.90 10.73 0.46
C GLU A 79 11.33 9.31 0.65
N ILE A 80 10.53 8.82 -0.30
CA ILE A 80 9.98 7.45 -0.26
C ILE A 80 11.10 6.41 -0.22
N VAL A 81 12.13 6.57 -1.04
CA VAL A 81 13.31 5.68 -1.03
C VAL A 81 14.00 5.72 0.34
N CYS A 82 14.27 6.90 0.89
CA CYS A 82 14.87 7.01 2.23
C CYS A 82 14.02 6.36 3.33
N MET A 83 12.69 6.49 3.26
CA MET A 83 11.78 5.81 4.19
C MET A 83 11.84 4.28 4.05
N LEU A 84 11.90 3.77 2.81
CA LEU A 84 12.02 2.34 2.54
C LEU A 84 13.37 1.77 3.01
N GLU A 85 14.47 2.48 2.77
CA GLU A 85 15.80 2.13 3.28
C GLU A 85 15.83 2.11 4.81
N SER A 86 15.19 3.09 5.46
CA SER A 86 15.07 3.11 6.92
C SER A 86 14.23 1.95 7.45
N ALA A 87 13.23 1.51 6.69
CA ALA A 87 12.39 0.36 7.02
C ALA A 87 13.07 -0.99 6.73
N GLU A 88 14.20 -1.02 6.01
CA GLU A 88 14.85 -2.25 5.53
C GLU A 88 15.10 -3.26 6.65
N MET A 89 15.60 -2.80 7.81
CA MET A 89 15.89 -3.69 8.94
C MET A 89 14.62 -4.32 9.52
N GLU A 90 13.53 -3.55 9.63
CA GLU A 90 12.22 -4.06 10.06
C GLU A 90 11.69 -5.08 9.03
N LEU A 91 11.78 -4.75 7.74
CA LEU A 91 11.35 -5.61 6.64
C LEU A 91 12.10 -6.96 6.64
N LEU A 92 13.43 -6.93 6.66
CA LEU A 92 14.26 -8.15 6.65
C LEU A 92 14.01 -9.03 7.86
N SER A 93 13.78 -8.44 9.05
CA SER A 93 13.48 -9.21 10.26
C SER A 93 12.13 -9.94 10.17
N ASN A 94 11.14 -9.33 9.53
CA ASN A 94 9.78 -9.87 9.43
C ASN A 94 9.60 -10.82 8.24
N VAL A 95 10.24 -10.55 7.10
CA VAL A 95 10.28 -11.47 5.95
C VAL A 95 10.94 -12.79 6.34
N ARG A 96 12.02 -12.76 7.13
CA ARG A 96 12.63 -13.98 7.69
C ARG A 96 11.61 -14.74 8.55
N LYS A 97 10.91 -14.06 9.47
CA LYS A 97 9.86 -14.70 10.30
C LYS A 97 8.70 -15.27 9.47
N ALA A 98 8.26 -14.57 8.43
CA ALA A 98 7.21 -15.04 7.51
C ALA A 98 7.67 -16.27 6.72
N ARG A 99 8.92 -16.29 6.24
CA ARG A 99 9.52 -17.46 5.58
C ARG A 99 9.65 -18.66 6.51
N PHE A 100 9.95 -18.46 7.79
CA PHE A 100 9.91 -19.53 8.80
C PHE A 100 8.48 -19.99 9.12
N ARG A 101 7.48 -19.11 9.08
CA ARG A 101 6.06 -19.47 9.28
C ARG A 101 5.45 -20.23 8.11
N CYS A 102 5.80 -19.89 6.86
CA CYS A 102 5.31 -20.59 5.68
C CYS A 102 5.78 -22.06 5.61
N CYS A 103 6.84 -22.43 6.34
CA CYS A 103 7.31 -23.82 6.44
C CYS A 103 6.64 -24.62 7.57
N ILE A 104 5.68 -24.06 8.33
CA ILE A 104 5.10 -24.70 9.54
C ILE A 104 3.56 -24.89 9.48
N SER A 105 2.87 -24.42 8.42
CA SER A 105 1.48 -24.80 8.14
C SER A 105 1.45 -25.72 6.91
N GLU A 106 1.23 -27.04 6.96
CA GLU A 106 0.56 -27.91 7.94
C GLU A 106 1.18 -29.33 7.91
N PRO A 107 1.18 -30.10 9.01
CA PRO A 107 1.00 -31.55 8.93
C PRO A 107 -0.50 -31.82 8.75
N MET A 108 -0.92 -32.16 7.53
CA MET A 108 -2.25 -32.76 7.35
C MET A 108 -2.21 -34.17 7.93
N THR A 109 -3.07 -34.36 8.92
CA THR A 109 -3.32 -35.57 9.70
C THR A 109 -3.56 -36.80 8.83
N THR A 110 -2.98 -37.92 9.26
CA THR A 110 -3.41 -39.27 8.88
C THR A 110 -4.89 -39.46 9.18
N ASP A 111 -5.67 -39.80 8.16
CA ASP A 111 -6.62 -40.92 8.11
C ASP A 111 -6.92 -41.30 6.65
#